data_AF-A0A0C3P5L4-F1
#
_entry.id   AF-A0A0C3P5L4-F1
#
_cell.length_a   1.000
_cell.length_b   1.000
_cell.length_c   1.000
_cell.angle_alpha   90.00
_cell.angle_beta   90.00
_cell.angle_gamma   90.00
#
_symmetry.space_group_name_H-M   'P 1'
#
loop_
_entity.id
_entity.type
_entity.pdbx_description
1 polymer ?
#
loop_
_entity_poly.entity_id
_entity_poly.type
_entity_poly.pdbx_seq_one_letter_code
_entity_poly.pdbx_strand_id
1 'polypeptide(L)'
;MADPNLEQHPDFKSAAFREIQEAMMATLDLNLEQAIACLRTAWDDDHQHRVDEQEAEGLEDGCHNAECKKPQMANFTVGCPPPSIIVNRPSQYATNKLASCDYVELWYFSPEGCNDTAKHARSNADDTFGISSTNDLLTLRPVASVKASQNACVDHNSTFGKFLQAQVSFLHHIRMVPWPEKHINALAMFFWNLKSHPQRSTTNGDAIVLNYASRVRHQWHNELKANNGHVFDISIINDTLMNSIAFEVN
;
A
#
# COMPACT_ATOMS: atom_id res chain seq x y z
N MET A 1 44.18 12.77 -0.89
CA MET A 1 44.32 12.97 0.56
C MET A 1 44.47 11.59 1.20
N ALA A 2 45.29 11.47 2.25
CA ALA A 2 45.38 10.22 3.00
C ALA A 2 44.12 10.05 3.86
N ASP A 3 43.61 8.82 3.98
CA ASP A 3 42.44 8.52 4.82
C ASP A 3 42.83 8.69 6.29
N PRO A 4 42.27 9.67 7.03
CA PRO A 4 42.58 9.91 8.43
C PRO A 4 42.32 8.66 9.27
N ASN A 5 41.39 7.78 8.91
CA ASN A 5 41.11 6.53 9.63
C ASN A 5 42.28 5.52 9.63
N LEU A 6 43.30 5.72 8.78
CA LEU A 6 44.47 4.84 8.68
C LEU A 6 45.73 5.43 9.31
N GLU A 7 45.65 6.65 9.87
CA GLU A 7 46.79 7.31 10.48
C GLU A 7 47.06 6.77 11.90
N GLN A 8 48.31 6.43 12.16
CA GLN A 8 48.74 5.94 13.47
C GLN A 8 49.26 7.10 14.32
N HIS A 9 48.89 7.07 15.59
CA HIS A 9 49.30 8.05 16.59
C HIS A 9 50.84 8.16 16.66
N PRO A 10 51.44 9.36 16.45
CA PRO A 10 52.89 9.54 16.48
C PRO A 10 53.52 9.25 17.85
N ASP A 11 54.75 8.72 17.85
CA ASP A 11 55.50 8.54 19.09
C ASP A 11 56.14 9.86 19.54
N PHE A 12 55.38 10.65 20.30
CA PHE A 12 55.85 11.91 20.89
C PHE A 12 56.89 11.72 22.00
N LYS A 13 57.39 10.50 22.30
CA LYS A 13 58.56 10.31 23.17
C LYS A 13 59.87 10.18 22.37
N SER A 14 59.78 10.09 21.04
CA SER A 14 60.92 9.98 20.15
C SER A 14 61.77 11.26 20.13
N ALA A 15 63.07 11.08 19.86
CA ALA A 15 64.02 12.18 19.68
C ALA A 15 63.62 13.16 18.55
N ALA A 16 62.74 12.73 17.64
CA ALA A 16 62.20 13.56 16.57
C ALA A 16 61.37 14.77 17.08
N PHE A 17 60.77 14.66 18.27
CA PHE A 17 59.90 15.71 18.84
C PHE A 17 60.58 16.50 19.97
N ARG A 18 61.86 16.25 20.24
CA ARG A 18 62.59 16.82 21.37
C ARG A 18 62.63 18.35 21.34
N GLU A 19 62.83 18.95 20.17
CA GLU A 19 62.88 20.42 20.03
C GLU A 19 61.54 21.06 20.38
N ILE A 20 60.43 20.44 19.98
CA ILE A 20 59.07 20.92 20.26
C ILE A 20 58.75 20.72 21.75
N GLN A 21 59.11 19.57 22.32
CA GLN A 21 58.96 19.31 23.75
C GLN A 21 59.72 20.35 24.60
N GLU A 22 60.99 20.62 24.27
CA GLU A 22 61.83 21.60 24.97
C GLU A 22 61.26 23.02 24.85
N ALA A 23 60.79 23.40 23.68
CA ALA A 23 60.13 24.69 23.47
C ALA A 23 58.83 24.81 24.30
N MET A 24 58.00 23.77 24.34
CA MET A 24 56.76 23.77 25.13
C MET A 24 57.05 23.81 26.65
N MET A 25 58.04 23.06 27.12
CA MET A 25 58.47 23.11 28.52
C MET A 25 58.95 24.53 28.90
N ALA A 26 59.74 25.18 28.04
CA ALA A 26 60.26 26.53 28.30
C ALA A 26 59.21 27.64 28.20
N THR A 27 58.22 27.49 27.32
CA THR A 27 57.21 28.53 27.05
C THR A 27 55.98 28.44 27.93
N LEU A 28 55.61 27.23 28.36
CA LEU A 28 54.40 26.97 29.14
C LEU A 28 54.69 26.53 30.59
N ASP A 29 55.97 26.53 31.00
CA ASP A 29 56.46 26.06 32.31
C ASP A 29 55.97 24.64 32.66
N LEU A 30 55.94 23.78 31.65
CA LEU A 30 55.49 22.40 31.76
C LEU A 30 56.67 21.47 31.96
N ASN A 31 56.45 20.35 32.65
CA ASN A 31 57.42 19.26 32.63
C ASN A 31 57.27 18.40 31.35
N LEU A 32 58.24 17.52 31.10
CA LEU A 32 58.28 16.71 29.88
C LEU A 32 57.02 15.85 29.68
N GLU A 33 56.50 15.23 30.74
CA GLU A 33 55.29 14.40 30.66
C GLU A 33 54.05 15.26 30.36
N GLN A 34 53.96 16.47 30.89
CA GLN A 34 52.89 17.42 30.57
C GLN A 34 52.99 17.95 29.14
N ALA A 35 54.20 18.24 28.64
CA ALA A 35 54.42 18.66 27.26
C ALA A 35 54.02 17.53 26.27
N ILE A 36 54.38 16.28 26.57
CA ILE A 36 53.97 15.11 25.78
C ILE A 36 52.45 14.92 25.84
N ALA A 37 51.83 15.09 27.00
CA ALA A 37 50.37 15.00 27.14
C ALA A 37 49.65 16.07 26.30
N CYS A 38 50.12 17.32 26.33
CA CYS A 38 49.57 18.39 25.49
C CYS A 38 49.69 18.10 23.99
N LEU A 39 50.82 17.54 23.54
CA LEU A 39 51.00 17.15 22.14
C LEU A 39 50.05 16.02 21.71
N ARG A 40 49.77 15.07 22.62
CA ARG A 40 48.80 14.01 22.37
C ARG A 40 47.39 14.55 22.23
N THR A 41 46.95 15.38 23.18
CA THR A 41 45.62 15.99 23.13
C THR A 41 45.42 16.85 21.89
N ALA A 42 46.42 17.66 21.52
CA ALA A 42 46.33 18.47 20.30
C ALA A 42 46.25 17.62 19.03
N TRP A 43 46.94 16.48 18.99
CA TRP A 43 46.85 15.54 17.88
C TRP A 43 45.51 14.81 17.83
N ASP A 44 45.01 14.34 18.97
CA ASP A 44 43.70 13.68 19.07
C ASP A 44 42.56 14.62 18.65
N ASP A 45 42.61 15.90 19.07
CA ASP A 45 41.61 16.91 18.71
C ASP A 45 41.62 17.22 17.21
N ASP A 46 42.81 17.40 16.60
CA ASP A 46 42.97 17.63 15.16
C ASP A 46 42.55 16.40 14.34
N HIS A 47 42.91 15.21 14.80
CA HIS A 47 42.54 13.96 14.15
C HIS A 47 41.02 13.74 14.19
N GLN A 48 40.38 13.95 15.35
CA GLN A 48 38.94 13.83 15.48
C GLN A 48 38.21 14.85 14.59
N HIS A 49 38.68 16.10 14.52
CA HIS A 49 38.11 17.12 13.64
C HIS A 49 38.15 16.68 12.16
N ARG A 50 39.26 16.08 11.72
CA ARG A 50 39.41 15.59 10.33
C ARG A 50 38.53 14.38 10.02
N VAL A 51 38.33 13.49 11.00
CA VAL A 51 37.40 12.35 10.86
C VAL A 51 35.95 12.86 10.78
N ASP A 52 35.56 13.79 11.66
CA ASP A 52 34.22 14.38 11.67
C ASP A 52 33.91 15.16 10.39
N GLU A 53 34.89 15.90 9.84
CA GLU A 53 34.76 16.63 8.57
C GLU A 53 34.57 15.67 7.38
N GLN A 54 35.31 14.56 7.33
CA GLN A 54 35.15 13.55 6.29
C GLN A 54 33.83 12.77 6.41
N GLU A 55 33.35 12.51 7.63
CA GLU A 55 32.03 11.91 7.86
C GLU A 55 30.89 12.86 7.46
N ALA A 56 31.04 14.16 7.75
CA ALA A 56 30.09 15.19 7.33
C ALA A 56 30.03 15.34 5.79
N GLU A 57 31.19 15.39 5.12
CA GLU A 57 31.28 15.40 3.66
C GLU A 57 30.66 14.14 3.04
N GLY A 58 30.85 12.96 3.63
CA GLY A 58 30.23 11.71 3.21
C GLY A 58 28.69 11.69 3.35
N LEU A 59 28.15 12.40 4.34
CA LEU A 59 26.71 12.56 4.54
C LEU A 59 26.09 13.57 3.55
N GLU A 60 26.81 14.64 3.18
CA GLU A 60 26.38 15.61 2.18
C GLU A 60 26.43 15.06 0.73
N ASP A 61 27.38 14.18 0.44
CA ASP A 61 27.47 13.51 -0.88
C ASP A 61 26.43 12.37 -1.02
N GLY A 62 25.94 11.85 0.12
CA GLY A 62 24.85 10.88 0.19
C GLY A 62 23.46 11.46 -0.11
N CYS A 63 23.22 12.75 0.17
CA CYS A 63 21.91 13.38 -0.06
C CYS A 63 21.73 13.94 -1.47
N HIS A 64 22.81 14.28 -2.18
CA HIS A 64 22.73 14.70 -3.59
C HIS A 64 22.53 13.52 -4.57
N ASN A 65 22.85 12.30 -4.15
CA ASN A 65 22.71 11.09 -4.97
C ASN A 65 21.42 10.29 -4.72
N ALA A 66 20.52 10.77 -3.85
CA ALA A 66 19.15 10.29 -3.76
C ALA A 66 18.29 10.85 -4.92
N GLU A 67 18.59 10.35 -6.12
CA GLU A 67 17.62 10.12 -7.20
C GLU A 67 16.53 11.19 -7.41
N CYS A 68 16.90 12.28 -8.09
CA CYS A 68 15.96 12.95 -9.00
C CYS A 68 15.74 12.04 -10.23
N LYS A 69 15.15 10.85 -10.00
CA LYS A 69 14.72 9.95 -11.07
C LYS A 69 13.72 10.73 -11.91
N LYS A 70 14.07 10.97 -13.17
CA LYS A 70 13.13 11.51 -14.17
C LYS A 70 11.84 10.70 -14.09
N PRO A 71 10.65 11.33 -14.14
CA PRO A 71 9.40 10.60 -14.04
C PRO A 71 9.39 9.49 -15.08
N GLN A 72 9.20 8.25 -14.62
CA GLN A 72 9.11 7.08 -15.47
C GLN A 72 7.78 7.10 -16.22
N MET A 73 7.69 7.95 -17.24
CA MET A 73 6.54 8.05 -18.12
C MET A 73 6.64 6.98 -19.20
N ALA A 74 5.59 6.17 -19.33
CA ALA A 74 5.42 5.31 -20.50
C ALA A 74 5.28 6.18 -21.77
N ASN A 75 5.85 5.73 -22.89
CA ASN A 75 5.63 6.36 -24.18
C ASN A 75 4.21 6.08 -24.69
N PHE A 76 3.63 7.01 -25.44
CA PHE A 76 2.34 6.82 -26.10
C PHE A 76 2.54 6.25 -27.52
N THR A 77 1.53 5.54 -28.03
CA THR A 77 1.51 5.12 -29.43
C THR A 77 0.96 6.27 -30.28
N VAL A 78 1.80 6.86 -31.15
CA VAL A 78 1.39 7.92 -32.07
C VAL A 78 0.26 7.41 -32.97
N GLY A 79 -0.83 8.18 -33.07
CA GLY A 79 -2.00 7.81 -33.87
C GLY A 79 -2.97 6.83 -33.21
N CYS A 80 -2.70 6.37 -31.98
CA CYS A 80 -3.67 5.60 -31.20
C CYS A 80 -4.66 6.57 -30.50
N PRO A 81 -5.95 6.59 -30.89
CA PRO A 81 -6.92 7.46 -30.24
C PRO A 81 -7.20 6.98 -28.81
N PRO A 82 -7.71 7.87 -27.93
CA PRO A 82 -8.21 7.43 -26.63
C PRO A 82 -9.34 6.39 -26.83
N PRO A 83 -9.54 5.48 -25.85
CA PRO A 83 -10.67 4.56 -25.88
C PRO A 83 -12.00 5.32 -26.04
N SER A 84 -12.94 4.76 -26.80
CA SER A 84 -14.25 5.38 -27.03
C SER A 84 -15.07 5.55 -25.75
N ILE A 85 -14.72 4.83 -24.67
CA ILE A 85 -15.35 4.92 -23.36
C ILE A 85 -14.25 4.94 -22.30
N ILE A 86 -14.23 5.97 -21.46
CA ILE A 86 -13.38 6.04 -20.27
C ILE A 86 -14.15 5.38 -19.12
N VAL A 87 -13.72 4.20 -18.69
CA VAL A 87 -14.33 3.49 -17.57
C VAL A 87 -13.85 4.12 -16.26
N ASN A 88 -14.79 4.51 -15.40
CA ASN A 88 -14.48 5.03 -14.08
C ASN A 88 -13.77 3.96 -13.23
N ARG A 89 -12.60 4.29 -12.71
CA ARG A 89 -11.76 3.36 -11.95
C ARG A 89 -12.28 3.23 -10.50
N PRO A 90 -12.52 2.00 -10.01
CA PRO A 90 -12.83 1.77 -8.60
C PRO A 90 -11.60 2.02 -7.71
N SER A 91 -11.81 2.10 -6.40
CA SER A 91 -10.73 2.35 -5.42
C SER A 91 -9.64 1.28 -5.45
N GLN A 92 -8.42 1.68 -5.07
CA GLN A 92 -7.31 0.71 -4.96
C GLN A 92 -7.62 -0.37 -3.92
N TYR A 93 -8.29 0.00 -2.82
CA TYR A 93 -8.87 -0.94 -1.86
C TYR A 93 -9.72 -2.02 -2.56
N ALA A 94 -10.68 -1.61 -3.40
CA ALA A 94 -11.57 -2.53 -4.08
C ALA A 94 -10.84 -3.40 -5.13
N THR A 95 -9.90 -2.82 -5.89
CA THR A 95 -9.12 -3.60 -6.86
C THR A 95 -8.20 -4.61 -6.17
N ASN A 96 -7.63 -4.27 -5.01
CA ASN A 96 -6.77 -5.18 -4.24
C ASN A 96 -7.58 -6.33 -3.65
N LYS A 97 -8.77 -6.03 -3.11
CA LYS A 97 -9.73 -7.04 -2.63
C LYS A 97 -10.12 -7.99 -3.76
N LEU A 98 -10.48 -7.44 -4.91
CA LEU A 98 -10.84 -8.21 -6.09
C LEU A 98 -9.68 -9.11 -6.54
N ALA A 99 -8.44 -8.59 -6.64
CA ALA A 99 -7.26 -9.37 -7.01
C ALA A 99 -6.94 -10.49 -6.00
N SER A 100 -7.29 -10.31 -4.73
CA SER A 100 -7.09 -11.30 -3.66
C SER A 100 -8.25 -12.29 -3.51
N CYS A 101 -9.23 -12.25 -4.40
CA CYS A 101 -10.49 -13.02 -4.31
C CYS A 101 -11.30 -12.76 -3.02
N ASP A 102 -11.02 -11.66 -2.32
CA ASP A 102 -11.74 -11.25 -1.13
C ASP A 102 -13.11 -10.67 -1.48
N TYR A 103 -14.06 -10.76 -0.54
CA TYR A 103 -15.32 -10.05 -0.64
C TYR A 103 -15.09 -8.54 -0.71
N VAL A 104 -15.80 -7.89 -1.63
CA VAL A 104 -15.87 -6.44 -1.77
C VAL A 104 -17.30 -6.04 -2.16
N GLU A 105 -17.81 -4.99 -1.53
CA GLU A 105 -19.14 -4.43 -1.80
C GLU A 105 -19.23 -3.93 -3.25
N LEU A 106 -20.38 -4.15 -3.90
CA LEU A 106 -20.58 -3.65 -5.26
C LEU A 106 -20.52 -2.13 -5.35
N TRP A 107 -20.84 -1.44 -4.27
CA TRP A 107 -20.85 0.02 -4.22
C TRP A 107 -19.55 0.64 -4.77
N TYR A 108 -18.39 0.02 -4.53
CA TYR A 108 -17.11 0.51 -5.07
C TYR A 108 -17.04 0.55 -6.59
N PHE A 109 -17.85 -0.25 -7.27
CA PHE A 109 -17.93 -0.35 -8.73
C PHE A 109 -19.09 0.48 -9.29
N SER A 110 -19.90 1.12 -8.45
CA SER A 110 -20.93 2.05 -8.87
C SER A 110 -20.32 3.42 -9.24
N PRO A 111 -21.05 4.28 -9.99
CA PRO A 111 -20.60 5.64 -10.26
C PRO A 111 -20.29 6.42 -8.98
N GLU A 112 -21.06 6.22 -7.91
CA GLU A 112 -20.83 6.86 -6.62
C GLU A 112 -19.52 6.41 -5.97
N GLY A 113 -19.23 5.10 -5.95
CA GLY A 113 -17.98 4.57 -5.40
C GLY A 113 -16.75 5.01 -6.21
N CYS A 114 -16.85 5.03 -7.55
CA CYS A 114 -15.76 5.53 -8.37
C CYS A 114 -15.56 7.05 -8.23
N ASN A 115 -16.64 7.83 -8.09
CA ASN A 115 -16.53 9.27 -7.85
C ASN A 115 -15.96 9.58 -6.45
N ASP A 116 -16.34 8.80 -5.44
CA ASP A 116 -15.73 8.86 -4.10
C ASP A 116 -14.22 8.64 -4.19
N THR A 117 -13.80 7.61 -4.94
CA THR A 117 -12.38 7.34 -5.23
C THR A 117 -11.71 8.53 -5.91
N ALA A 118 -12.33 9.08 -6.96
CA ALA A 118 -11.78 10.21 -7.71
C ALA A 118 -11.66 11.49 -6.87
N LYS A 119 -12.48 11.66 -5.82
CA LYS A 119 -12.33 12.75 -4.85
C LYS A 119 -11.15 12.51 -3.93
N HIS A 120 -10.99 11.29 -3.42
CA HIS A 120 -9.88 10.94 -2.53
C HIS A 120 -8.52 10.94 -3.23
N ALA A 121 -8.45 10.52 -4.49
CA ALA A 121 -7.23 10.56 -5.30
C ALA A 121 -6.71 11.99 -5.59
N ARG A 122 -7.59 13.00 -5.47
CA ARG A 122 -7.21 14.42 -5.58
C ARG A 122 -6.72 15.03 -4.26
N SER A 123 -6.79 14.27 -3.17
CA SER A 123 -6.25 14.61 -1.85
C SER A 123 -4.91 13.88 -1.66
N ASN A 124 -4.00 14.42 -0.85
CA ASN A 124 -2.71 13.79 -0.48
C ASN A 124 -2.88 12.46 0.32
N ALA A 125 -4.08 11.87 0.32
CA ALA A 125 -4.38 10.60 0.96
C ALA A 125 -3.63 9.42 0.31
N ASP A 126 -3.25 9.53 -0.96
CA ASP A 126 -2.40 8.54 -1.65
C ASP A 126 -0.94 8.58 -1.13
N ASP A 127 -0.49 9.72 -0.59
CA ASP A 127 0.83 9.90 0.02
C ASP A 127 0.87 9.52 1.51
N THR A 128 -0.28 9.15 2.09
CA THR A 128 -0.36 8.72 3.49
C THR A 128 -0.12 7.22 3.58
N PHE A 129 0.91 6.79 4.31
CA PHE A 129 1.24 5.38 4.52
C PHE A 129 0.77 4.90 5.91
N GLY A 130 0.21 3.68 5.93
CA GLY A 130 -0.10 2.95 7.15
C GLY A 130 0.86 1.77 7.34
N ILE A 131 1.10 1.41 8.59
CA ILE A 131 1.83 0.19 8.96
C ILE A 131 0.79 -0.93 9.14
N SER A 132 0.95 -2.03 8.41
CA SER A 132 0.11 -3.23 8.54
C SER A 132 0.96 -4.46 8.83
N SER A 133 0.51 -5.33 9.74
CA SER A 133 1.14 -6.64 9.96
C SER A 133 0.53 -7.66 8.99
N THR A 134 1.38 -8.33 8.21
CA THR A 134 1.01 -9.45 7.33
C THR A 134 2.04 -10.55 7.48
N ASN A 135 1.62 -11.76 7.87
CA ASN A 135 2.49 -12.93 8.06
C ASN A 135 3.71 -12.64 8.95
N ASP A 136 3.48 -12.05 10.12
CA ASP A 136 4.51 -11.63 11.10
C ASP A 136 5.52 -10.58 10.59
N LEU A 137 5.28 -9.98 9.43
CA LEU A 137 6.06 -8.87 8.88
C LEU A 137 5.25 -7.57 8.89
N LEU A 138 5.87 -6.49 9.38
CA LEU A 138 5.35 -5.13 9.24
C LEU A 138 5.61 -4.62 7.82
N THR A 139 4.54 -4.30 7.09
CA THR A 139 4.60 -3.73 5.74
C THR A 139 4.03 -2.32 5.74
N LEU A 140 4.75 -1.40 5.11
CA LEU A 140 4.27 -0.05 4.81
C LEU A 140 3.43 -0.09 3.54
N ARG A 141 2.19 0.39 3.60
CA ARG A 141 1.28 0.43 2.44
C ARG A 141 0.52 1.75 2.40
N PRO A 142 0.22 2.28 1.20
CA PRO A 142 -0.65 3.45 1.08
C PRO A 142 -1.99 3.20 1.76
N VAL A 143 -2.48 4.17 2.55
CA VAL A 143 -3.74 4.05 3.29
C VAL A 143 -4.91 3.80 2.33
N ALA A 144 -4.91 4.42 1.15
CA ALA A 144 -5.91 4.23 0.10
C ALA A 144 -6.03 2.76 -0.39
N SER A 145 -4.99 1.95 -0.19
CA SER A 145 -4.94 0.55 -0.58
C SER A 145 -5.54 -0.41 0.46
N VAL A 146 -5.75 0.06 1.70
CA VAL A 146 -6.15 -0.77 2.86
C VAL A 146 -7.43 -0.25 3.54
N LYS A 147 -7.68 1.07 3.49
CA LYS A 147 -8.82 1.69 4.18
C LYS A 147 -10.09 1.64 3.31
N ALA A 148 -11.14 1.05 3.87
CA ALA A 148 -12.49 1.10 3.30
C ALA A 148 -13.06 2.54 3.36
N SER A 149 -13.85 2.92 2.35
CA SER A 149 -14.58 4.18 2.35
C SER A 149 -15.68 4.16 3.42
N GLN A 150 -15.85 5.28 4.14
CA GLN A 150 -16.96 5.46 5.07
C GLN A 150 -18.32 5.51 4.37
N ASN A 151 -18.32 5.80 3.07
CA ASN A 151 -19.51 5.87 2.23
C ASN A 151 -19.91 4.51 1.64
N ALA A 152 -19.07 3.48 1.82
CA ALA A 152 -19.35 2.16 1.29
C ALA A 152 -20.60 1.58 1.94
N CYS A 153 -21.60 1.26 1.12
CA CYS A 153 -22.79 0.56 1.58
C CYS A 153 -22.77 -0.90 1.14
N VAL A 154 -23.32 -1.76 2.01
CA VAL A 154 -23.51 -3.18 1.72
C VAL A 154 -24.58 -3.33 0.63
N ASP A 155 -24.47 -4.36 -0.20
CA ASP A 155 -25.34 -4.62 -1.34
C ASP A 155 -26.85 -4.51 -1.02
N HIS A 156 -27.29 -4.94 0.18
CA HIS A 156 -28.70 -4.88 0.60
C HIS A 156 -29.23 -3.50 1.01
N ASN A 157 -28.34 -2.53 1.26
CA ASN A 157 -28.70 -1.14 1.54
C ASN A 157 -28.74 -0.27 0.27
N SER A 158 -28.44 -0.86 -0.90
CA SER A 158 -28.54 -0.19 -2.20
C SER A 158 -29.93 -0.33 -2.81
N THR A 159 -30.27 0.52 -3.76
CA THR A 159 -31.44 0.27 -4.62
C THR A 159 -31.11 -0.80 -5.66
N PHE A 160 -32.13 -1.53 -6.14
CA PHE A 160 -31.91 -2.57 -7.14
C PHE A 160 -31.29 -2.02 -8.44
N GLY A 161 -31.68 -0.81 -8.85
CA GLY A 161 -31.07 -0.14 -10.01
C GLY A 161 -29.57 0.10 -9.83
N LYS A 162 -29.14 0.55 -8.64
CA LYS A 162 -27.71 0.75 -8.34
C LYS A 162 -26.95 -0.58 -8.31
N PHE A 163 -27.54 -1.62 -7.74
CA PHE A 163 -26.99 -2.98 -7.77
C PHE A 163 -26.76 -3.46 -9.20
N LEU A 164 -27.75 -3.31 -10.09
CA LEU A 164 -27.64 -3.69 -11.50
C LEU A 164 -26.56 -2.92 -12.26
N GLN A 165 -26.36 -1.64 -11.94
CA GLN A 165 -25.30 -0.84 -12.55
C GLN A 165 -23.92 -1.29 -12.05
N ALA A 166 -23.79 -1.48 -10.74
CA ALA A 166 -22.54 -1.85 -10.10
C ALA A 166 -22.07 -3.25 -10.49
N GLN A 167 -22.98 -4.24 -10.64
CA GLN A 167 -22.60 -5.59 -11.09
C GLN A 167 -21.97 -5.61 -12.49
N VAL A 168 -22.41 -4.73 -13.40
CA VAL A 168 -21.86 -4.66 -14.77
C VAL A 168 -20.42 -4.17 -14.73
N SER A 169 -20.17 -3.13 -13.95
CA SER A 169 -18.81 -2.61 -13.71
C SER A 169 -17.94 -3.62 -12.97
N PHE A 170 -18.48 -4.31 -11.95
CA PHE A 170 -17.78 -5.38 -11.23
C PHE A 170 -17.34 -6.51 -12.18
N LEU A 171 -18.25 -7.02 -13.03
CA LEU A 171 -17.95 -8.07 -14.01
C LEU A 171 -16.97 -7.61 -15.11
N HIS A 172 -16.87 -6.32 -15.38
CA HIS A 172 -15.82 -5.78 -16.25
C HIS A 172 -14.46 -5.87 -15.57
N HIS A 173 -14.36 -5.37 -14.33
CA HIS A 173 -13.10 -5.33 -13.59
C HIS A 173 -12.59 -6.72 -13.18
N ILE A 174 -13.47 -7.68 -12.89
CA ILE A 174 -13.05 -9.05 -12.54
C ILE A 174 -12.36 -9.77 -13.69
N ARG A 175 -12.64 -9.39 -14.95
CA ARG A 175 -11.96 -9.93 -16.14
C ARG A 175 -10.56 -9.34 -16.34
N MET A 176 -10.24 -8.25 -15.66
CA MET A 176 -8.93 -7.59 -15.73
C MET A 176 -7.93 -8.14 -14.71
N VAL A 177 -8.39 -8.99 -13.79
CA VAL A 177 -7.57 -9.67 -12.78
C VAL A 177 -7.54 -11.18 -13.08
N PRO A 178 -6.53 -11.93 -12.61
CA PRO A 178 -6.34 -13.34 -12.97
C PRO A 178 -7.31 -14.29 -12.25
N TRP A 179 -8.61 -14.05 -12.38
CA TRP A 179 -9.67 -14.93 -11.85
C TRP A 179 -9.90 -16.12 -12.78
N PRO A 180 -10.09 -17.34 -12.25
CA PRO A 180 -10.43 -18.48 -13.10
C PRO A 180 -11.82 -18.29 -13.72
N GLU A 181 -11.93 -18.60 -15.02
CA GLU A 181 -13.13 -18.34 -15.83
C GLU A 181 -14.40 -18.98 -15.25
N LYS A 182 -14.28 -20.16 -14.63
CA LYS A 182 -15.38 -20.83 -13.92
C LYS A 182 -16.02 -19.92 -12.86
N HIS A 183 -15.23 -19.18 -12.09
CA HIS A 183 -15.75 -18.29 -11.04
C HIS A 183 -16.41 -17.04 -11.63
N ILE A 184 -15.83 -16.48 -12.70
CA ILE A 184 -16.41 -15.34 -13.42
C ILE A 184 -17.78 -15.73 -14.00
N ASN A 185 -17.87 -16.90 -14.62
CA ASN A 185 -19.12 -17.41 -15.19
C ASN A 185 -20.17 -17.70 -14.11
N ALA A 186 -19.78 -18.28 -12.97
CA ALA A 186 -20.69 -18.51 -11.85
C ALA A 186 -21.27 -17.19 -11.30
N LEU A 187 -20.44 -16.16 -11.13
CA LEU A 187 -20.88 -14.82 -10.72
C LEU A 187 -21.80 -14.17 -11.76
N ALA A 188 -21.48 -14.27 -13.04
CA ALA A 188 -22.32 -13.74 -14.11
C ALA A 188 -23.71 -14.41 -14.12
N MET A 189 -23.75 -15.73 -13.99
CA MET A 189 -24.99 -16.50 -13.91
C MET A 189 -25.78 -16.19 -12.63
N PHE A 190 -25.11 -16.03 -11.49
CA PHE A 190 -25.73 -15.60 -10.24
C PHE A 190 -26.46 -14.26 -10.41
N PHE A 191 -25.77 -13.24 -10.93
CA PHE A 191 -26.37 -11.92 -11.16
C PHE A 191 -27.55 -11.98 -12.13
N TRP A 192 -27.44 -12.79 -13.19
CA TRP A 192 -28.53 -13.01 -14.12
C TRP A 192 -29.75 -13.65 -13.44
N ASN A 193 -29.53 -14.74 -12.70
CA ASN A 193 -30.58 -15.50 -12.02
C ASN A 193 -31.30 -14.66 -10.96
N LEU A 194 -30.57 -13.80 -10.23
CA LEU A 194 -31.20 -12.84 -9.30
C LEU A 194 -32.06 -11.82 -10.04
N LYS A 195 -31.57 -11.27 -11.15
CA LYS A 195 -32.32 -10.27 -11.96
C LYS A 195 -33.60 -10.84 -12.55
N SER A 196 -33.61 -12.13 -12.93
CA SER A 196 -34.76 -12.82 -13.52
C SER A 196 -35.63 -13.56 -12.51
N HIS A 197 -35.29 -13.52 -11.22
CA HIS A 197 -35.95 -14.32 -10.20
C HIS A 197 -37.43 -13.93 -9.99
N PRO A 198 -38.38 -14.89 -9.89
CA PRO A 198 -39.80 -14.59 -9.66
C PRO A 198 -40.08 -13.78 -8.40
N GLN A 199 -39.27 -13.95 -7.34
CA GLN A 199 -39.39 -13.19 -6.09
C GLN A 199 -39.33 -11.67 -6.31
N ARG A 200 -38.72 -11.19 -7.40
CA ARG A 200 -38.68 -9.75 -7.71
C ARG A 200 -40.05 -9.14 -7.97
N SER A 201 -41.03 -9.95 -8.37
CA SER A 201 -42.39 -9.50 -8.62
C SER A 201 -43.27 -9.48 -7.36
N THR A 202 -42.75 -9.88 -6.20
CA THR A 202 -43.50 -9.85 -4.93
C THR A 202 -43.35 -8.50 -4.23
N THR A 203 -44.21 -8.26 -3.24
CA THR A 203 -43.99 -7.19 -2.25
C THR A 203 -42.59 -7.32 -1.65
N ASN A 204 -41.87 -6.19 -1.54
CA ASN A 204 -40.48 -6.13 -1.09
C ASN A 204 -39.48 -7.00 -1.89
N GLY A 205 -39.84 -7.46 -3.09
CA GLY A 205 -39.07 -8.42 -3.87
C GLY A 205 -37.62 -8.02 -4.11
N ASP A 206 -37.39 -6.74 -4.48
CA ASP A 206 -36.04 -6.21 -4.65
C ASP A 206 -35.23 -6.24 -3.34
N ALA A 207 -35.83 -5.91 -2.18
CA ALA A 207 -35.14 -5.95 -0.90
C ALA A 207 -34.77 -7.39 -0.49
N ILE A 208 -35.65 -8.35 -0.75
CA ILE A 208 -35.41 -9.79 -0.50
C ILE A 208 -34.23 -10.28 -1.35
N VAL A 209 -34.26 -10.00 -2.65
CA VAL A 209 -33.21 -10.42 -3.59
C VAL A 209 -31.87 -9.78 -3.26
N LEU A 210 -31.84 -8.51 -2.85
CA LEU A 210 -30.59 -7.84 -2.46
C LEU A 210 -30.02 -8.37 -1.13
N ASN A 211 -30.89 -8.70 -0.16
CA ASN A 211 -30.46 -9.38 1.06
C ASN A 211 -29.86 -10.75 0.76
N TYR A 212 -30.53 -11.53 -0.08
CA TYR A 212 -30.00 -12.82 -0.55
C TYR A 212 -28.64 -12.64 -1.24
N ALA A 213 -28.54 -11.70 -2.18
CA ALA A 213 -27.32 -11.41 -2.92
C ALA A 213 -26.15 -11.08 -1.98
N SER A 214 -26.41 -10.18 -1.02
CA SER A 214 -25.44 -9.74 -0.02
C SER A 214 -24.94 -10.91 0.84
N ARG A 215 -25.85 -11.73 1.39
CA ARG A 215 -25.48 -12.85 2.28
C ARG A 215 -24.72 -13.95 1.53
N VAL A 216 -25.25 -14.38 0.39
CA VAL A 216 -24.68 -15.50 -0.37
C VAL A 216 -23.31 -15.17 -0.94
N ARG A 217 -23.11 -13.95 -1.47
CA ARG A 217 -21.79 -13.54 -1.94
C ARG A 217 -20.76 -13.49 -0.82
N HIS A 218 -21.12 -12.90 0.31
CA HIS A 218 -20.20 -12.80 1.44
C HIS A 218 -19.77 -14.19 1.90
N GLN A 219 -20.73 -15.11 2.06
CA GLN A 219 -20.44 -16.51 2.42
C GLN A 219 -19.59 -17.22 1.38
N TRP A 220 -19.89 -17.05 0.08
CA TRP A 220 -19.14 -17.68 -1.00
C TRP A 220 -17.67 -17.25 -1.03
N HIS A 221 -17.40 -15.95 -0.88
CA HIS A 221 -16.03 -15.45 -0.78
C HIS A 221 -15.30 -15.96 0.47
N ASN A 222 -15.99 -16.08 1.61
CA ASN A 222 -15.42 -16.68 2.82
C ASN A 222 -15.02 -18.14 2.60
N GLU A 223 -15.85 -18.92 1.92
CA GLU A 223 -15.56 -20.33 1.61
C GLU A 223 -14.42 -20.50 0.62
N LEU A 224 -14.34 -19.64 -0.41
CA LEU A 224 -13.18 -19.58 -1.32
C LEU A 224 -11.88 -19.33 -0.55
N LYS A 225 -11.90 -18.40 0.39
CA LYS A 225 -10.73 -18.02 1.19
C LYS A 225 -10.33 -19.10 2.20
N ALA A 226 -11.29 -19.77 2.80
CA ALA A 226 -11.03 -20.87 3.74
C ALA A 226 -10.40 -22.09 3.05
N ASN A 227 -10.56 -22.21 1.72
CA ASN A 227 -10.04 -23.33 0.92
C ASN A 227 -10.49 -24.71 1.47
N ASN A 228 -11.73 -24.79 1.95
CA ASN A 228 -12.28 -26.00 2.60
C ASN A 228 -12.64 -27.12 1.60
N GLY A 229 -12.21 -27.03 0.34
CA GLY A 229 -12.43 -28.05 -0.70
C GLY A 229 -13.87 -28.20 -1.22
N HIS A 230 -14.86 -27.55 -0.59
CA HIS A 230 -16.28 -27.72 -0.93
C HIS A 230 -17.05 -26.40 -0.98
N VAL A 231 -16.59 -25.47 -1.82
CA VAL A 231 -17.28 -24.19 -2.06
C VAL A 231 -18.51 -24.41 -2.94
N PHE A 232 -19.68 -23.94 -2.50
CA PHE A 232 -20.91 -24.08 -3.29
C PHE A 232 -20.89 -23.28 -4.60
N ASP A 233 -21.70 -23.70 -5.56
CA ASP A 233 -21.88 -22.97 -6.82
C ASP A 233 -22.84 -21.79 -6.60
N ILE A 234 -22.27 -20.58 -6.55
CA ILE A 234 -23.05 -19.35 -6.36
C ILE A 234 -24.07 -19.10 -7.46
N SER A 235 -23.94 -19.71 -8.65
CA SER A 235 -24.92 -19.53 -9.73
C SER A 235 -26.28 -20.16 -9.43
N ILE A 236 -26.34 -21.11 -8.49
CA ILE A 236 -27.56 -21.83 -8.12
C ILE A 236 -28.28 -21.04 -7.02
N ILE A 237 -29.48 -20.53 -7.33
CA ILE A 237 -30.31 -19.83 -6.35
C ILE A 237 -30.97 -20.87 -5.43
N ASN A 238 -30.73 -20.73 -4.13
CA ASN A 238 -31.35 -21.51 -3.09
C ASN A 238 -32.68 -20.86 -2.68
N ASP A 239 -33.78 -21.36 -3.26
CA ASP A 239 -35.15 -20.89 -2.97
C ASP A 239 -35.53 -21.02 -1.49
N THR A 240 -35.06 -22.05 -0.80
CA THR A 240 -35.33 -22.22 0.64
C THR A 240 -34.73 -21.06 1.45
N LEU A 241 -33.49 -20.68 1.15
CA LEU A 241 -32.85 -19.52 1.77
C LEU A 241 -33.49 -18.20 1.33
N MET A 242 -33.85 -18.07 0.04
CA MET A 242 -34.55 -16.89 -0.48
C MET A 242 -35.88 -16.66 0.26
N ASN A 243 -36.65 -17.74 0.46
CA ASN A 243 -37.91 -17.69 1.20
C ASN A 243 -37.70 -17.39 2.69
N SER A 244 -36.66 -17.95 3.32
CA SER A 244 -36.30 -17.59 4.70
C SER A 244 -36.05 -16.09 4.84
N ILE A 245 -35.29 -15.49 3.92
CA ILE A 245 -35.03 -14.05 3.89
C ILE A 245 -36.33 -13.27 3.62
N ALA A 246 -37.21 -13.79 2.77
CA ALA A 246 -38.51 -13.17 2.53
C ALA A 246 -39.35 -13.07 3.82
N PHE A 247 -39.28 -14.04 4.72
CA PHE A 247 -39.95 -13.95 6.03
C PHE A 247 -39.31 -12.92 6.98
N GLU A 248 -38.02 -12.63 6.83
CA GLU A 248 -37.32 -11.65 7.67
C GLU A 248 -37.55 -10.20 7.22
N VAL A 249 -37.72 -10.00 5.90
CA VAL A 249 -37.84 -8.68 5.27
C VAL A 249 -39.29 -8.18 5.22
N ASN A 250 -40.26 -9.10 5.24
CA ASN A 250 -41.69 -8.77 5.27
C ASN A 250 -42.21 -8.61 6.70
#